data_AF-A0A359CBG7-F1
#
_entry.id   AF-A0A359CBG7-F1
#
_cell.length_a   1.000
_cell.length_b   1.000
_cell.length_c   1.000
_cell.angle_alpha   90.00
_cell.angle_beta   90.00
_cell.angle_gamma   90.00
#
_symmetry.space_group_name_H-M   'P 1'
#
loop_
_entity.id
_entity.type
_entity.pdbx_description
1 polymer ?
#
loop_
_entity_poly.entity_id
_entity_poly.type
_entity_poly.pdbx_seq_one_letter_code
_entity_poly.pdbx_strand_id
1 'polypeptide(L)'
;MKLMHFHRIPALSETRKDVLLSFARKNVSPNIKGIETEYCFNIETSAPLSDAELDTLRWLLAETFEADRLASESFLAPGRILEVGPRMNFTTAWSTNAVSVCQACGLDKIRRIERSRRFRLLLDAKLGSAQRDRFLSEVHDRMTECLYPERLSTFETGILPEPSRTVPLIEEGIPALQRINEALGLGLDAWDIEYYYDLFAKDLKRNPTDVECFDLSQSNSEHSRHWFFKGKLVVDGRPVPETLMQIVKEPLERHPANSVIAFRDNSSAIRGYRIRTILPEHPGRTSRLKMANPTYHLIFTAETHNFPSGVAPFPGAETGTGGRIRDVQATGRGGLVVAGTAAYCVGNLRIPGYQLPWEDPSFAYPGNLASPLSIEIQASNGASDYGNKFGEPVIQGFTRAFGMRLPDGERREWI
;
A
#
# COMPACT_ATOMS: atom_id res chain seq x y z
N MET A 1 16.58 4.09 -25.03
CA MET A 1 16.78 2.77 -25.68
C MET A 1 15.41 2.18 -25.99
N LYS A 2 15.28 1.29 -27.00
CA LYS A 2 13.96 0.72 -27.34
C LYS A 2 13.66 -0.47 -26.40
N LEU A 3 12.45 -0.52 -25.85
CA LEU A 3 12.01 -1.67 -25.04
C LEU A 3 11.97 -2.95 -25.89
N MET A 4 12.40 -4.05 -25.27
CA MET A 4 12.16 -5.42 -25.75
C MET A 4 10.84 -5.91 -25.16
N HIS A 5 10.12 -6.77 -25.89
CA HIS A 5 8.92 -7.37 -25.35
C HIS A 5 8.84 -8.88 -25.55
N PHE A 6 8.22 -9.53 -24.58
CA PHE A 6 7.78 -10.91 -24.65
C PHE A 6 6.32 -11.00 -24.24
N HIS A 7 5.61 -11.96 -24.82
CA HIS A 7 4.20 -12.20 -24.60
C HIS A 7 4.03 -13.58 -23.99
N ARG A 8 3.13 -13.73 -23.03
CA ARG A 8 2.85 -15.02 -22.37
C ARG A 8 1.37 -15.27 -22.20
N ILE A 9 0.91 -16.46 -22.58
CA ILE A 9 -0.48 -16.89 -22.37
C ILE A 9 -0.63 -17.93 -21.26
N PRO A 10 -1.80 -18.00 -20.60
CA PRO A 10 -2.78 -16.92 -20.48
C PRO A 10 -2.35 -15.88 -19.42
N ALA A 11 -2.91 -14.65 -19.47
CA ALA A 11 -2.72 -13.67 -18.39
C ALA A 11 -3.63 -13.93 -17.18
N LEU A 12 -4.77 -14.60 -17.38
CA LEU A 12 -5.72 -14.96 -16.33
C LEU A 12 -5.91 -16.47 -16.27
N SER A 13 -6.12 -17.01 -15.07
CA SER A 13 -6.61 -18.38 -14.90
C SER A 13 -8.01 -18.53 -15.51
N GLU A 14 -8.38 -19.77 -15.85
CA GLU A 14 -9.69 -20.07 -16.45
C GLU A 14 -10.85 -19.54 -15.61
N THR A 15 -10.82 -19.76 -14.29
CA THR A 15 -11.86 -19.26 -13.38
C THR A 15 -11.96 -17.74 -13.37
N ARG A 16 -10.82 -17.01 -13.37
CA ARG A 16 -10.83 -15.54 -13.41
C ARG A 16 -11.35 -15.03 -14.76
N LYS A 17 -11.01 -15.72 -15.84
CA LYS A 17 -11.49 -15.43 -17.19
C LYS A 17 -13.01 -15.63 -17.28
N ASP A 18 -13.56 -16.68 -16.69
CA ASP A 18 -15.00 -16.95 -16.67
C ASP A 18 -15.79 -15.93 -15.85
N VAL A 19 -15.26 -15.53 -14.69
CA VAL A 19 -15.83 -14.45 -13.87
C VAL A 19 -15.83 -13.14 -14.65
N LEU A 20 -14.71 -12.79 -15.29
CA LEU A 20 -14.59 -11.57 -16.10
C LEU A 20 -15.51 -11.62 -17.33
N LEU A 21 -15.66 -12.77 -17.98
CA LEU A 21 -16.57 -12.95 -19.11
C LEU A 21 -18.04 -12.78 -18.67
N SER A 22 -18.40 -13.35 -17.53
CA SER A 22 -19.73 -13.18 -16.92
C SER A 22 -20.01 -11.71 -16.59
N PHE A 23 -19.04 -11.01 -16.01
CA PHE A 23 -19.12 -9.57 -15.77
C PHE A 23 -19.29 -8.79 -17.09
N ALA A 24 -18.47 -9.09 -18.10
CA ALA A 24 -18.47 -8.37 -19.37
C ALA A 24 -19.81 -8.56 -20.12
N ARG A 25 -20.36 -9.78 -20.13
CA ARG A 25 -21.68 -10.04 -20.74
C ARG A 25 -22.80 -9.27 -20.06
N LYS A 26 -22.77 -9.20 -18.72
CA LYS A 26 -23.82 -8.54 -17.93
C LYS A 26 -23.73 -7.01 -17.97
N ASN A 27 -22.52 -6.47 -17.88
CA ASN A 27 -22.31 -5.04 -17.61
C ASN A 27 -21.71 -4.26 -18.80
N VAL A 28 -21.16 -4.94 -19.82
CA VAL A 28 -20.48 -4.30 -20.96
C VAL A 28 -21.26 -4.54 -22.25
N SER A 29 -21.43 -5.80 -22.67
CA SER A 29 -22.24 -6.19 -23.82
C SER A 29 -22.56 -7.69 -23.81
N PRO A 30 -23.83 -8.08 -24.00
CA PRO A 30 -24.22 -9.49 -24.06
C PRO A 30 -23.62 -10.23 -25.27
N ASN A 31 -23.14 -9.49 -26.29
CA ASN A 31 -22.58 -10.04 -27.52
C ASN A 31 -21.11 -10.49 -27.40
N ILE A 32 -20.48 -10.32 -26.22
CA ILE A 32 -19.11 -10.78 -25.98
C ILE A 32 -19.12 -12.32 -25.87
N LYS A 33 -18.56 -12.97 -26.90
CA LYS A 33 -18.49 -14.43 -27.04
C LYS A 33 -17.41 -15.04 -26.15
N GLY A 34 -16.29 -14.36 -25.97
CA GLY A 34 -15.16 -14.82 -25.17
C GLY A 34 -14.12 -13.73 -24.91
N ILE A 35 -13.13 -14.05 -24.09
CA ILE A 35 -12.00 -13.17 -23.76
C ILE A 35 -10.72 -13.97 -23.90
N GLU A 36 -9.78 -13.48 -24.71
CA GLU A 36 -8.42 -14.00 -24.80
C GLU A 36 -7.50 -13.06 -24.02
N THR A 37 -6.52 -13.63 -23.31
CA THR A 37 -5.63 -12.86 -22.44
C THR A 37 -4.18 -13.31 -22.59
N GLU A 38 -3.26 -12.35 -22.57
CA GLU A 38 -1.83 -12.60 -22.45
C GLU A 38 -1.18 -11.54 -21.56
N TYR A 39 -0.06 -11.88 -20.93
CA TYR A 39 0.87 -10.91 -20.38
C TYR A 39 1.76 -10.34 -21.48
N CYS A 40 2.18 -9.08 -21.31
CA CYS A 40 3.29 -8.49 -22.06
C CYS A 40 4.35 -8.03 -21.06
N PHE A 41 5.55 -8.58 -21.20
CA PHE A 41 6.73 -8.16 -20.46
C PHE A 41 7.41 -7.05 -21.26
N ASN A 42 7.49 -5.86 -20.69
CA ASN A 42 8.18 -4.71 -21.23
C ASN A 42 9.55 -4.63 -20.58
N ILE A 43 10.62 -4.65 -21.35
CA ILE A 43 11.97 -4.89 -20.84
C ILE A 43 12.92 -3.81 -21.33
N GLU A 44 13.46 -3.05 -20.38
CA GLU A 44 14.51 -2.09 -20.62
C GLU A 44 15.86 -2.73 -20.33
N THR A 45 16.77 -2.58 -21.29
CA THR A 45 18.15 -3.08 -21.20
C THR A 45 19.11 -1.91 -21.38
N SER A 46 20.26 -1.93 -20.70
CA SER A 46 21.31 -0.92 -20.91
C SER A 46 22.23 -1.22 -22.10
N ALA A 47 22.17 -2.44 -22.63
CA ALA A 47 22.91 -2.87 -23.81
C ALA A 47 22.23 -4.11 -24.42
N PRO A 48 22.49 -4.45 -25.70
CA PRO A 48 21.98 -5.67 -26.30
C PRO A 48 22.35 -6.93 -25.50
N LEU A 49 21.40 -7.86 -25.40
CA LEU A 49 21.60 -9.18 -24.81
C LEU A 49 22.26 -10.11 -25.84
N SER A 50 23.18 -10.95 -25.39
CA SER A 50 23.69 -12.10 -26.12
C SER A 50 22.65 -13.21 -26.18
N ASP A 51 22.85 -14.20 -27.06
CA ASP A 51 21.93 -15.34 -27.19
C ASP A 51 21.77 -16.12 -25.87
N ALA A 52 22.86 -16.33 -25.12
CA ALA A 52 22.81 -17.00 -23.82
C ALA A 52 22.03 -16.20 -22.76
N GLU A 53 22.18 -14.87 -22.73
CA GLU A 53 21.39 -13.99 -21.86
C GLU A 53 19.91 -14.01 -22.27
N LEU A 54 19.62 -14.03 -23.57
CA LEU A 54 18.27 -14.08 -24.10
C LEU A 54 17.57 -15.41 -23.76
N ASP A 55 18.28 -16.53 -23.86
CA ASP A 55 17.76 -17.85 -23.52
C ASP A 55 17.49 -17.98 -22.01
N THR A 56 18.39 -17.45 -21.18
CA THR A 56 18.18 -17.36 -19.73
C THR A 56 16.96 -16.51 -19.39
N LEU A 57 16.82 -15.34 -20.03
CA LEU A 57 15.66 -14.47 -19.85
C LEU A 57 14.36 -15.14 -20.28
N ARG A 58 14.34 -15.80 -21.44
CA ARG A 58 13.16 -16.55 -21.91
C ARG A 58 12.79 -17.66 -20.93
N TRP A 59 13.78 -18.39 -20.42
CA TRP A 59 13.54 -19.44 -19.43
C TRP A 59 12.91 -18.90 -18.15
N LEU A 60 13.37 -17.75 -17.65
CA LEU A 60 12.79 -17.07 -16.50
C LEU A 60 11.35 -16.60 -16.76
N LEU A 61 11.08 -15.98 -17.91
CA LEU A 61 9.77 -15.42 -18.25
C LEU A 61 8.72 -16.47 -18.64
N ALA A 62 9.15 -17.65 -19.07
CA ALA A 62 8.28 -18.80 -19.35
C ALA A 62 7.75 -19.47 -18.07
N GLU A 63 8.17 -19.00 -16.89
CA GLU A 63 7.75 -19.51 -15.57
C GLU A 63 8.05 -21.00 -15.35
N THR A 64 9.14 -21.52 -15.93
CA THR A 64 9.62 -22.91 -15.87
C THR A 64 8.56 -23.96 -16.26
N PHE A 65 8.91 -24.87 -17.16
CA PHE A 65 8.05 -25.97 -17.64
C PHE A 65 6.92 -25.61 -18.65
N GLU A 66 6.72 -24.34 -19.01
CA GLU A 66 5.74 -23.92 -20.03
C GLU A 66 6.37 -23.08 -21.16
N ALA A 67 7.46 -23.57 -21.75
CA ALA A 67 8.24 -22.82 -22.75
C ALA A 67 7.42 -22.43 -24.01
N ASP A 68 6.46 -23.26 -24.39
CA ASP A 68 5.54 -23.06 -25.51
C ASP A 68 4.55 -21.91 -25.30
N ARG A 69 4.44 -21.40 -24.07
CA ARG A 69 3.53 -20.32 -23.71
C ARG A 69 4.17 -18.94 -23.68
N LEU A 70 5.46 -18.82 -24.03
CA LEU A 70 6.17 -17.55 -24.15
C LEU A 70 6.63 -17.34 -25.60
N ALA A 71 6.41 -16.15 -26.14
CA ALA A 71 6.86 -15.78 -27.47
C ALA A 71 7.31 -14.31 -27.53
N SER A 72 8.15 -13.95 -28.50
CA SER A 72 8.48 -12.54 -28.78
C SER A 72 7.34 -11.81 -29.50
N GLU A 73 6.46 -12.56 -30.16
CA GLU A 73 5.27 -12.06 -30.83
C GLU A 73 4.01 -12.35 -29.99
N SER A 74 2.99 -11.52 -30.19
CA SER A 74 1.69 -11.64 -29.54
C SER A 74 0.98 -12.96 -29.92
N PHE A 75 0.45 -13.67 -28.93
CA PHE A 75 -0.44 -14.82 -29.17
C PHE A 75 -1.86 -14.36 -29.53
N LEU A 76 -2.24 -13.17 -29.07
CA LEU A 76 -3.50 -12.56 -29.47
C LEU A 76 -3.46 -12.17 -30.95
N ALA A 77 -4.48 -12.58 -31.70
CA ALA A 77 -4.60 -12.16 -33.09
C ALA A 77 -4.70 -10.62 -33.19
N PRO A 78 -4.29 -10.02 -34.33
CA PRO A 78 -4.40 -8.58 -34.55
C PRO A 78 -5.83 -8.09 -34.41
N GLY A 79 -6.02 -6.91 -33.82
CA GLY A 79 -7.34 -6.34 -33.59
C GLY A 79 -7.40 -5.40 -32.40
N ARG A 80 -8.55 -5.35 -31.75
CA ARG A 80 -8.83 -4.47 -30.60
C ARG A 80 -8.31 -5.08 -29.31
N ILE A 81 -7.03 -4.89 -29.06
CA ILE A 81 -6.39 -5.30 -27.80
C ILE A 81 -6.47 -4.13 -26.82
N LEU A 82 -6.95 -4.40 -25.61
CA LEU A 82 -6.87 -3.47 -24.48
C LEU A 82 -5.68 -3.90 -23.63
N GLU A 83 -4.68 -3.05 -23.53
CA GLU A 83 -3.49 -3.31 -22.71
C GLU A 83 -3.52 -2.40 -21.48
N VAL A 84 -3.45 -3.00 -20.29
CA VAL A 84 -3.39 -2.27 -19.02
C VAL A 84 -2.16 -2.71 -18.26
N GLY A 85 -1.51 -1.77 -17.58
CA GLY A 85 -0.36 -2.05 -16.75
C GLY A 85 -0.10 -0.94 -15.75
N PRO A 86 0.98 -1.05 -14.97
CA PRO A 86 1.36 -0.05 -13.98
C PRO A 86 1.53 1.34 -14.59
N ARG A 87 1.28 2.40 -13.82
CA ARG A 87 1.67 3.75 -14.24
C ARG A 87 3.20 3.86 -14.27
N MET A 88 3.73 4.59 -15.24
CA MET A 88 5.19 4.63 -15.51
C MET A 88 6.00 5.41 -14.45
N ASN A 89 5.34 6.23 -13.64
CA ASN A 89 5.96 7.13 -12.65
C ASN A 89 6.46 6.41 -11.38
N PHE A 90 6.21 5.12 -11.22
CA PHE A 90 6.78 4.31 -10.15
C PHE A 90 7.17 2.93 -10.68
N THR A 91 7.97 2.20 -9.90
CA THR A 91 8.37 0.82 -10.21
C THR A 91 7.59 -0.15 -9.32
N THR A 92 6.99 -1.20 -9.89
CA THR A 92 6.26 -2.16 -9.08
C THR A 92 7.18 -3.03 -8.22
N ALA A 93 6.65 -3.58 -7.13
CA ALA A 93 7.34 -4.60 -6.34
C ALA A 93 7.68 -5.83 -7.21
N TRP A 94 6.80 -6.20 -8.15
CA TRP A 94 7.06 -7.28 -9.11
C TRP A 94 8.29 -7.00 -9.96
N SER A 95 8.40 -5.79 -10.54
CA SER A 95 9.58 -5.37 -11.32
C SER A 95 10.85 -5.43 -10.50
N THR A 96 10.84 -4.88 -9.29
CA THR A 96 12.02 -4.88 -8.39
C THR A 96 12.52 -6.30 -8.14
N ASN A 97 11.60 -7.22 -7.81
CA ASN A 97 11.94 -8.63 -7.59
C ASN A 97 12.38 -9.33 -8.88
N ALA A 98 11.71 -9.08 -10.02
CA ALA A 98 12.06 -9.68 -11.30
C ALA A 98 13.46 -9.26 -11.77
N VAL A 99 13.81 -7.98 -11.61
CA VAL A 99 15.15 -7.46 -11.89
C VAL A 99 16.18 -8.08 -10.96
N SER A 100 15.88 -8.20 -9.65
CA SER A 100 16.78 -8.86 -8.69
C SER A 100 17.04 -10.32 -9.06
N VAL A 101 16.02 -11.07 -9.49
CA VAL A 101 16.16 -12.44 -10.00
C VAL A 101 17.03 -12.46 -11.26
N CYS A 102 16.77 -11.55 -12.21
CA CYS A 102 17.57 -11.44 -13.44
C CYS A 102 19.05 -11.20 -13.12
N GLN A 103 19.37 -10.26 -12.24
CA GLN A 103 20.73 -9.97 -11.79
C GLN A 103 21.38 -11.18 -11.10
N ALA A 104 20.64 -11.87 -10.22
CA ALA A 104 21.13 -13.09 -9.58
C ALA A 104 21.43 -14.22 -10.58
N CYS A 105 20.76 -14.23 -11.73
CA CYS A 105 21.02 -15.13 -12.85
C CYS A 105 22.08 -14.61 -13.85
N GLY A 106 22.77 -13.51 -13.55
CA GLY A 106 23.82 -12.94 -14.40
C GLY A 106 23.32 -12.03 -15.53
N LEU A 107 22.05 -11.61 -15.52
CA LEU A 107 21.47 -10.71 -16.51
C LEU A 107 21.60 -9.23 -16.09
N ASP A 108 22.83 -8.77 -15.90
CA ASP A 108 23.14 -7.43 -15.35
C ASP A 108 22.69 -6.26 -16.24
N LYS A 109 22.44 -6.53 -17.52
CA LYS A 109 21.99 -5.53 -18.50
C LYS A 109 20.52 -5.16 -18.34
N ILE A 110 19.73 -5.96 -17.62
CA ILE A 110 18.31 -5.69 -17.38
C ILE A 110 18.19 -4.54 -16.37
N ARG A 111 17.58 -3.42 -16.79
CA ARG A 111 17.38 -2.24 -15.95
C ARG A 111 16.01 -2.22 -15.30
N ARG A 112 14.99 -2.57 -16.07
CA ARG A 112 13.60 -2.60 -15.61
C ARG A 112 12.81 -3.61 -16.43
N ILE A 113 11.97 -4.40 -15.75
CA ILE A 113 11.00 -5.30 -16.39
C ILE A 113 9.65 -4.95 -15.81
N GLU A 114 8.66 -4.64 -16.64
CA GLU A 114 7.27 -4.53 -16.18
C GLU A 114 6.33 -5.43 -16.93
N ARG A 115 5.29 -5.90 -16.22
CA ARG A 115 4.28 -6.80 -16.78
C ARG A 115 2.95 -6.08 -16.94
N SER A 116 2.49 -5.94 -18.18
CA SER A 116 1.14 -5.51 -18.53
C SER A 116 0.25 -6.71 -18.86
N ARG A 117 -1.06 -6.51 -18.82
CA ARG A 117 -2.09 -7.49 -19.19
C ARG A 117 -2.80 -7.02 -20.44
N ARG A 118 -2.92 -7.90 -21.42
CA ARG A 118 -3.55 -7.64 -22.72
C ARG A 118 -4.82 -8.46 -22.82
N PHE A 119 -5.91 -7.81 -23.21
CA PHE A 119 -7.24 -8.39 -23.32
C PHE A 119 -7.75 -8.21 -24.75
N ARG A 120 -8.16 -9.32 -25.36
CA ARG A 120 -8.88 -9.32 -26.64
C ARG A 120 -10.29 -9.85 -26.39
N LEU A 121 -11.26 -8.98 -26.59
CA LEU A 121 -12.67 -9.32 -26.48
C LEU A 121 -13.15 -9.88 -27.83
N LEU A 122 -13.79 -11.05 -27.80
CA LEU A 122 -14.32 -11.71 -28.99
C LEU A 122 -15.77 -11.26 -29.20
N LEU A 123 -15.99 -10.34 -30.13
CA LEU A 123 -17.31 -9.84 -30.51
C LEU A 123 -17.30 -9.34 -31.97
N ASP A 124 -18.46 -9.41 -32.62
CA ASP A 124 -18.58 -9.08 -34.06
C ASP A 124 -18.62 -7.56 -34.30
N ALA A 125 -18.97 -6.77 -33.28
CA ALA A 125 -19.15 -5.32 -33.35
C ALA A 125 -18.11 -4.54 -32.52
N LYS A 126 -17.93 -3.25 -32.83
CA LYS A 126 -17.05 -2.38 -32.04
C LYS A 126 -17.73 -2.02 -30.71
N LEU A 127 -16.99 -2.12 -29.59
CA LEU A 127 -17.43 -1.50 -28.33
C LEU A 127 -17.45 0.02 -28.48
N GLY A 128 -18.51 0.65 -27.95
CA GLY A 128 -18.55 2.09 -27.70
C GLY A 128 -17.60 2.50 -26.57
N SER A 129 -17.35 3.81 -26.42
CA SER A 129 -16.48 4.35 -25.37
C SER A 129 -16.95 3.96 -23.97
N ALA A 130 -18.23 4.18 -23.66
CA ALA A 130 -18.81 3.85 -22.34
C ALA A 130 -18.68 2.36 -21.99
N GLN A 131 -18.83 1.47 -22.98
CA GLN A 131 -18.65 0.03 -22.79
C GLN A 131 -17.19 -0.32 -22.53
N ARG A 132 -16.26 0.30 -23.27
CA ARG A 132 -14.82 0.13 -23.06
C ARG A 132 -14.43 0.56 -21.65
N ASP A 133 -14.89 1.73 -21.21
CA ASP A 133 -14.55 2.27 -19.90
C ASP A 133 -15.12 1.42 -18.77
N ARG A 134 -16.32 0.86 -18.95
CA ARG A 134 -16.91 -0.09 -18.01
C ARG A 134 -16.15 -1.41 -17.91
N PHE A 135 -15.60 -1.90 -19.02
CA PHE A 135 -14.70 -3.06 -18.98
C PHE A 135 -13.39 -2.72 -18.28
N LEU A 136 -12.80 -1.57 -18.61
CA LEU A 136 -11.53 -1.12 -18.02
C LEU A 136 -11.62 -0.95 -16.51
N SER A 137 -12.74 -0.46 -15.97
CA SER A 137 -12.94 -0.31 -14.53
C SER A 137 -12.90 -1.62 -13.75
N GLU A 138 -13.03 -2.77 -14.42
CA GLU A 138 -12.98 -4.10 -13.80
C GLU A 138 -11.57 -4.72 -13.87
N VAL A 139 -10.77 -4.36 -14.87
CA VAL A 139 -9.49 -5.06 -15.17
C VAL A 139 -8.23 -4.31 -14.76
N HIS A 140 -8.37 -3.06 -14.30
CA HIS A 140 -7.25 -2.30 -13.75
C HIS A 140 -7.64 -1.53 -12.50
N ASP A 141 -6.67 -1.35 -11.60
CA ASP A 141 -6.81 -0.43 -10.48
C ASP A 141 -6.51 0.99 -10.95
N ARG A 142 -7.50 1.89 -10.88
CA ARG A 142 -7.37 3.29 -11.33
C ARG A 142 -6.25 4.06 -10.64
N MET A 143 -5.87 3.66 -9.42
CA MET A 143 -4.86 4.35 -8.60
C MET A 143 -3.45 3.99 -9.07
N THR A 144 -3.20 2.71 -9.38
CA THR A 144 -1.85 2.21 -9.67
C THR A 144 -1.60 1.85 -11.13
N GLU A 145 -2.66 1.63 -11.90
CA GLU A 145 -2.58 1.15 -13.28
C GLU A 145 -3.27 2.12 -14.25
N CYS A 146 -2.95 1.98 -15.54
CA CYS A 146 -3.59 2.72 -16.61
C CYS A 146 -3.68 1.90 -17.90
N LEU A 147 -4.51 2.37 -18.82
CA LEU A 147 -4.56 1.87 -20.19
C LEU A 147 -3.32 2.35 -20.97
N TYR A 148 -2.66 1.44 -21.66
CA TYR A 148 -1.65 1.77 -22.67
C TYR A 148 -2.34 1.93 -24.02
N PRO A 149 -2.42 3.15 -24.57
CA PRO A 149 -3.08 3.38 -25.86
C PRO A 149 -2.33 2.72 -27.01
N GLU A 150 -1.02 2.59 -26.87
CA GLU A 150 -0.10 1.99 -27.82
C GLU A 150 0.92 1.13 -27.06
N ARG A 151 1.64 0.28 -27.81
CA ARG A 151 2.72 -0.53 -27.26
C ARG A 151 3.79 0.40 -26.68
N LEU A 152 4.17 0.18 -25.42
CA LEU A 152 5.20 0.99 -24.76
C LEU A 152 6.51 0.94 -25.53
N SER A 153 7.16 2.10 -25.67
CA SER A 153 8.46 2.22 -26.33
C SER A 153 9.59 2.62 -25.36
N THR A 154 9.23 3.17 -24.19
CA THR A 154 10.11 3.61 -23.10
C THR A 154 9.38 3.58 -21.76
N PHE A 155 10.12 3.48 -20.66
CA PHE A 155 9.62 3.72 -19.30
C PHE A 155 9.75 5.18 -18.86
N GLU A 156 10.50 5.99 -19.61
CA GLU A 156 10.71 7.40 -19.31
C GLU A 156 9.40 8.17 -19.44
N THR A 157 9.04 8.91 -18.39
CA THR A 157 7.85 9.76 -18.37
C THR A 157 8.13 11.17 -18.89
N GLY A 158 9.40 11.54 -19.03
CA GLY A 158 9.82 12.93 -19.30
C GLY A 158 9.61 13.89 -18.13
N ILE A 159 9.13 13.41 -16.98
CA ILE A 159 8.92 14.22 -15.78
C ILE A 159 10.28 14.47 -15.14
N LEU A 160 10.65 15.75 -15.03
CA LEU A 160 11.86 16.19 -14.34
C LEU A 160 11.52 16.55 -12.89
N PRO A 161 12.32 16.13 -11.89
CA PRO A 161 12.15 16.60 -10.51
C PRO A 161 12.20 18.12 -10.43
N GLU A 162 11.22 18.73 -9.77
CA GLU A 162 11.22 20.16 -9.51
C GLU A 162 12.33 20.52 -8.50
N PRO A 163 13.05 21.64 -8.69
CA PRO A 163 14.02 22.10 -7.70
C PRO A 163 13.30 22.58 -6.44
N SER A 164 13.90 22.35 -5.27
CA SER A 164 13.43 22.93 -4.01
C SER A 164 13.38 24.45 -4.12
N ARG A 165 12.33 25.07 -3.58
CA ARG A 165 12.16 26.54 -3.62
C ARG A 165 12.27 27.14 -2.23
N THR A 166 12.83 28.34 -2.17
CA THR A 166 12.84 29.16 -0.96
C THR A 166 11.51 29.90 -0.83
N VAL A 167 10.89 29.82 0.34
CA VAL A 167 9.66 30.57 0.67
C VAL A 167 10.07 31.95 1.18
N PRO A 168 9.69 33.05 0.54
CA PRO A 168 10.15 34.41 0.88
C PRO A 168 9.43 34.96 2.13
N LEU A 169 9.65 34.29 3.26
CA LEU A 169 8.97 34.55 4.53
C LEU A 169 9.47 35.83 5.22
N ILE A 170 10.74 36.18 5.09
CA ILE A 170 11.29 37.43 5.65
C ILE A 170 10.77 38.63 4.87
N GLU A 171 10.70 38.52 3.54
CA GLU A 171 10.31 39.60 2.66
C GLU A 171 8.79 39.81 2.66
N GLU A 172 8.02 38.73 2.69
CA GLU A 172 6.56 38.80 2.51
C GLU A 172 5.76 38.48 3.78
N GLY A 173 6.40 37.97 4.82
CA GLY A 173 5.75 37.65 6.09
C GLY A 173 4.77 36.47 6.00
N ILE A 174 3.82 36.44 6.94
CA ILE A 174 2.77 35.42 7.07
C ILE A 174 2.08 35.04 5.75
N PRO A 175 1.74 35.98 4.83
CA PRO A 175 1.17 35.62 3.53
C PRO A 175 1.97 34.60 2.72
N ALA A 176 3.31 34.58 2.81
CA ALA A 176 4.10 33.57 2.11
C ALA A 176 3.88 32.16 2.69
N LEU A 177 3.76 32.04 4.02
CA LEU A 177 3.43 30.77 4.68
C LEU A 177 2.00 30.30 4.37
N GLN A 178 1.04 31.22 4.32
CA GLN A 178 -0.35 30.89 3.96
C GLN A 178 -0.44 30.32 2.55
N ARG A 179 0.24 30.95 1.57
CA ARG A 179 0.24 30.46 0.19
C ARG A 179 0.85 29.08 0.05
N ILE A 180 1.96 28.79 0.74
CA ILE A 180 2.56 27.45 0.66
C ILE A 180 1.73 26.41 1.44
N ASN A 181 1.09 26.80 2.55
CA ASN A 181 0.17 25.95 3.29
C ASN A 181 -0.98 25.47 2.39
N GLU A 182 -1.60 26.38 1.63
CA GLU A 182 -2.65 26.06 0.67
C GLU A 182 -2.12 25.26 -0.52
N ALA A 183 -1.02 25.70 -1.12
CA ALA A 183 -0.49 25.09 -2.35
C ALA A 183 0.00 23.64 -2.16
N LEU A 184 0.54 23.31 -0.97
CA LEU A 184 1.04 21.97 -0.65
C LEU A 184 0.10 21.18 0.28
N GLY A 185 -0.99 21.78 0.74
CA GLY A 185 -1.91 21.15 1.70
C GLY A 185 -1.23 20.80 3.03
N LEU A 186 -0.46 21.73 3.60
CA LEU A 186 0.33 21.47 4.81
C LEU A 186 -0.55 21.30 6.07
N GLY A 187 -1.79 21.77 6.05
CA GLY A 187 -2.73 21.60 7.15
C GLY A 187 -2.39 22.42 8.39
N LEU A 188 -1.60 23.50 8.23
CA LEU A 188 -1.23 24.41 9.32
C LEU A 188 -2.40 25.30 9.69
N ASP A 189 -2.67 25.44 10.99
CA ASP A 189 -3.64 26.40 11.49
C ASP A 189 -3.01 27.79 11.73
N ALA A 190 -3.82 28.73 12.26
CA ALA A 190 -3.34 30.09 12.51
C ALA A 190 -2.20 30.14 13.54
N TRP A 191 -2.24 29.28 14.56
CA TRP A 191 -1.21 29.21 15.59
C TRP A 191 0.09 28.63 15.01
N ASP A 192 0.00 27.56 14.21
CA ASP A 192 1.15 26.98 13.52
C ASP A 192 1.85 28.01 12.63
N ILE A 193 1.07 28.78 11.86
CA ILE A 193 1.59 29.81 10.96
C ILE A 193 2.34 30.89 11.73
N GLU A 194 1.79 31.38 12.84
CA GLU A 194 2.46 32.36 13.70
C GLU A 194 3.74 31.78 14.31
N TYR A 195 3.68 30.55 14.82
CA TYR A 195 4.84 29.86 15.40
C TYR A 195 5.98 29.71 14.39
N TYR A 196 5.70 29.23 13.17
CA TYR A 196 6.73 29.07 12.15
C TYR A 196 7.22 30.40 11.58
N TYR A 197 6.36 31.43 11.52
CA TYR A 197 6.82 32.77 11.20
C TYR A 197 7.88 33.23 12.20
N ASP A 198 7.59 33.09 13.51
CA ASP A 198 8.53 33.50 14.56
C ASP A 198 9.83 32.69 14.51
N LEU A 199 9.73 31.37 14.35
CA LEU A 199 10.89 30.48 14.23
C LEU A 199 11.82 30.90 13.08
N PHE A 200 11.29 31.07 11.87
CA PHE A 200 12.12 31.34 10.69
C PHE A 200 12.54 32.80 10.59
N ALA A 201 11.61 33.74 10.81
CA ALA A 201 11.88 35.16 10.61
C ALA A 201 12.62 35.80 11.80
N LYS A 202 12.30 35.41 13.05
CA LYS A 202 12.88 36.03 14.25
C LYS A 202 14.09 35.26 14.80
N ASP A 203 13.95 33.95 14.95
CA ASP A 203 14.97 33.13 15.61
C ASP A 203 16.08 32.69 14.66
N LEU A 204 15.71 32.02 13.56
CA LEU A 204 16.67 31.51 12.57
C LEU A 204 17.15 32.58 11.59
N LYS A 205 16.37 33.66 11.42
CA LYS A 205 16.66 34.81 10.55
C LYS A 205 16.99 34.38 9.11
N ARG A 206 16.26 33.40 8.60
CA ARG A 206 16.33 32.96 7.21
C ARG A 206 14.98 32.47 6.70
N ASN A 207 14.83 32.49 5.39
CA ASN A 207 13.71 31.86 4.73
C ASN A 207 13.75 30.32 4.85
N PRO A 208 12.60 29.66 5.07
CA PRO A 208 12.50 28.22 4.93
C PRO A 208 12.49 27.82 3.45
N THR A 209 12.91 26.60 3.19
CA THR A 209 12.58 25.91 1.94
C THR A 209 11.19 25.29 2.02
N ASP A 210 10.59 25.01 0.88
CA ASP A 210 9.35 24.23 0.79
C ASP A 210 9.46 22.84 1.40
N VAL A 211 10.63 22.19 1.28
CA VAL A 211 10.94 20.90 1.92
C VAL A 211 10.87 21.01 3.44
N GLU A 212 11.45 22.06 4.03
CA GLU A 212 11.40 22.29 5.48
C GLU A 212 9.96 22.57 5.95
N CYS A 213 9.19 23.36 5.21
CA CYS A 213 7.78 23.60 5.52
C CYS A 213 6.97 22.29 5.49
N PHE A 214 7.24 21.41 4.53
CA PHE A 214 6.56 20.12 4.41
C PHE A 214 6.97 19.16 5.54
N ASP A 215 8.25 19.05 5.86
CA ASP A 215 8.74 18.20 6.96
C ASP A 215 8.14 18.61 8.32
N LEU A 216 8.13 19.92 8.60
CA LEU A 216 7.55 20.47 9.81
C LEU A 216 6.04 20.19 9.92
N SER A 217 5.31 20.27 8.81
CA SER A 217 3.87 19.98 8.79
C SER A 217 3.58 18.51 9.11
N GLN A 218 4.37 17.57 8.55
CA GLN A 218 4.22 16.15 8.85
C GLN A 218 4.59 15.83 10.31
N SER A 219 5.67 16.43 10.80
CA SER A 219 6.19 16.23 12.16
C SER A 219 5.24 16.76 13.25
N ASN A 220 4.53 17.85 12.99
CA ASN A 220 3.58 18.46 13.94
C ASN A 220 2.10 18.13 13.69
N SER A 221 1.80 17.27 12.71
CA SER A 221 0.45 16.75 12.50
C SER A 221 -0.12 16.02 13.73
N GLU A 222 -1.45 15.94 13.83
CA GLU A 222 -2.11 15.19 14.91
C GLU A 222 -1.64 13.72 14.98
N HIS A 223 -1.49 13.09 13.82
CA HIS A 223 -1.02 11.70 13.72
C HIS A 223 0.37 11.50 14.32
N SER A 224 1.30 12.45 14.12
CA SER A 224 2.66 12.35 14.63
C SER A 224 2.76 12.78 16.10
N ARG A 225 2.13 13.90 16.46
CA ARG A 225 2.34 14.53 17.77
C ARG A 225 1.35 14.11 18.84
N HIS A 226 0.19 13.57 18.44
CA HIS A 226 -0.89 13.14 19.31
C HIS A 226 -1.38 14.29 20.22
N TRP A 227 -1.73 15.44 19.64
CA TRP A 227 -2.16 16.61 20.39
C TRP A 227 -3.44 16.33 21.16
N PHE A 228 -4.39 15.60 20.58
CA PHE A 228 -5.63 15.25 21.28
C PHE A 228 -5.36 14.44 22.56
N PHE A 229 -4.45 13.47 22.50
CA PHE A 229 -4.10 12.64 23.67
C PHE A 229 -3.34 13.41 24.75
N LYS A 230 -2.63 14.48 24.40
CA LYS A 230 -1.84 15.31 25.32
C LYS A 230 -2.54 16.62 25.70
N GLY A 231 -3.67 16.91 25.07
CA GLY A 231 -4.45 18.12 25.27
C GLY A 231 -5.17 18.12 26.61
N LYS A 232 -5.48 19.32 27.11
CA LYS A 232 -6.33 19.50 28.29
C LYS A 232 -7.78 19.24 27.89
N LEU A 233 -8.46 18.36 28.62
CA LEU A 233 -9.86 18.03 28.37
C LEU A 233 -10.78 18.88 29.24
N VAL A 234 -11.91 19.27 28.67
CA VAL A 234 -13.04 19.86 29.39
C VAL A 234 -14.28 19.05 29.04
N VAL A 235 -14.88 18.39 30.04
CA VAL A 235 -16.07 17.55 29.87
C VAL A 235 -17.20 18.19 30.67
N ASP A 236 -18.34 18.44 30.01
CA ASP A 236 -19.50 19.12 30.60
C ASP A 236 -19.14 20.43 31.32
N GLY A 237 -18.23 21.21 30.70
CA GLY A 237 -17.75 22.50 31.23
C GLY A 237 -16.74 22.39 32.37
N ARG A 238 -16.30 21.19 32.75
CA ARG A 238 -15.34 20.97 33.85
C ARG A 238 -13.99 20.48 33.31
N PRO A 239 -12.87 21.12 33.68
CA PRO A 239 -11.54 20.64 33.36
C PRO A 239 -11.29 19.26 33.98
N VAL A 240 -10.74 18.33 33.19
CA VAL A 240 -10.24 17.04 33.66
C VAL A 240 -8.79 17.22 34.12
N PRO A 241 -8.37 16.66 35.28
CA PRO A 241 -7.02 16.88 35.81
C PRO A 241 -5.93 16.24 34.93
N GLU A 242 -6.21 15.07 34.37
CA GLU A 242 -5.29 14.29 33.55
C GLU A 242 -5.62 14.41 32.05
N THR A 243 -4.56 14.33 31.24
CA THR A 243 -4.65 14.08 29.80
C THR A 243 -4.93 12.60 29.52
N LEU A 244 -5.45 12.25 28.34
CA LEU A 244 -5.66 10.85 27.95
C LEU A 244 -4.36 10.04 28.01
N MET A 245 -3.24 10.64 27.59
CA MET A 245 -1.92 9.99 27.65
C MET A 245 -1.49 9.69 29.09
N GLN A 246 -1.83 10.55 30.06
CA GLN A 246 -1.56 10.26 31.47
C GLN A 246 -2.43 9.11 31.98
N ILE A 247 -3.73 9.10 31.63
CA ILE A 247 -4.64 7.99 31.95
C ILE A 247 -4.12 6.66 31.39
N VAL A 248 -3.61 6.66 30.16
CA VAL A 248 -3.02 5.46 29.52
C VAL A 248 -1.72 5.01 30.20
N LYS A 249 -0.96 5.93 30.80
CA LYS A 249 0.30 5.62 31.53
C LYS A 249 0.08 5.17 32.97
N GLU A 250 -1.04 5.56 33.59
CA GLU A 250 -1.33 5.29 34.99
C GLU A 250 -1.20 3.79 35.39
N PRO A 251 -1.66 2.80 34.60
CA PRO A 251 -1.48 1.39 34.95
C PRO A 251 -0.01 0.98 35.10
N LEU A 252 0.88 1.54 34.28
CA LEU A 252 2.32 1.30 34.35
C LEU A 252 2.92 1.91 35.62
N GLU A 253 2.50 3.12 35.98
CA GLU A 253 2.99 3.81 37.19
C GLU A 253 2.57 3.08 38.46
N ARG A 254 1.33 2.55 38.50
CA ARG A 254 0.82 1.76 39.63
C ARG A 254 1.46 0.38 39.72
N HIS A 255 1.71 -0.28 38.58
CA HIS A 255 2.17 -1.67 38.53
C HIS A 255 3.27 -1.91 37.48
N PRO A 256 4.51 -1.44 37.70
CA PRO A 256 5.58 -1.52 36.70
C PRO A 256 6.21 -2.92 36.55
N ALA A 257 5.86 -3.89 37.41
CA ALA A 257 6.70 -5.04 37.74
C ALA A 257 7.13 -5.94 36.55
N ASN A 258 6.32 -6.03 35.49
CA ASN A 258 6.63 -6.87 34.33
C ASN A 258 7.07 -6.10 33.08
N SER A 259 7.04 -4.76 33.09
CA SER A 259 7.42 -3.94 31.94
C SER A 259 8.93 -3.91 31.76
N VAL A 260 9.38 -4.00 30.51
CA VAL A 260 10.79 -3.85 30.09
C VAL A 260 10.94 -2.58 29.26
N ILE A 261 9.99 -2.33 28.35
CA ILE A 261 9.93 -1.13 27.51
C ILE A 261 8.48 -0.65 27.50
N ALA A 262 8.27 0.65 27.77
CA ALA A 262 6.98 1.31 27.62
C ALA A 262 7.17 2.81 27.35
N PHE A 263 6.45 3.34 26.36
CA PHE A 263 6.41 4.77 26.00
C PHE A 263 7.77 5.42 25.67
N ARG A 264 8.77 4.63 25.26
CA ARG A 264 10.14 5.11 24.97
C ARG A 264 10.78 4.42 23.76
N ASP A 265 9.97 3.75 22.95
CA ASP A 265 10.37 3.03 21.75
C ASP A 265 9.13 2.85 20.85
N ASN A 266 9.32 2.30 19.65
CA ASN A 266 8.24 2.03 18.70
C ASN A 266 7.30 0.90 19.15
N SER A 267 7.72 0.11 20.13
CA SER A 267 6.89 -0.96 20.70
C SER A 267 7.01 -1.02 22.21
N SER A 268 6.10 -1.78 22.83
CA SER A 268 6.18 -2.12 24.25
C SER A 268 6.75 -3.53 24.43
N ALA A 269 7.37 -3.80 25.57
CA ALA A 269 7.84 -5.13 25.90
C ALA A 269 7.62 -5.46 27.37
N ILE A 270 7.29 -6.73 27.64
CA ILE A 270 7.26 -7.30 28.98
C ILE A 270 8.33 -8.36 29.16
N ARG A 271 8.65 -8.66 30.41
CA ARG A 271 9.61 -9.69 30.78
C ARG A 271 9.14 -11.05 30.29
N GLY A 272 9.82 -11.59 29.30
CA GLY A 272 9.64 -12.97 28.85
C GLY A 272 10.54 -13.98 29.58
N TYR A 273 10.96 -15.02 28.88
CA TYR A 273 11.47 -16.25 29.49
C TYR A 273 12.79 -16.70 28.87
N ARG A 274 13.53 -17.51 29.63
CA ARG A 274 14.65 -18.27 29.09
C ARG A 274 14.10 -19.41 28.24
N ILE A 275 14.46 -19.43 26.96
CA ILE A 275 14.01 -20.43 26.00
C ILE A 275 15.19 -21.26 25.53
N ARG A 276 14.92 -22.45 24.96
CA ARG A 276 15.93 -23.24 24.26
C ARG A 276 15.69 -23.11 22.76
N THR A 277 16.65 -22.57 22.02
CA THR A 277 16.53 -22.34 20.57
C THR A 277 17.88 -22.51 19.86
N ILE A 278 17.90 -22.41 18.54
CA ILE A 278 19.13 -22.38 17.73
C ILE A 278 19.49 -20.94 17.37
N LEU A 279 20.77 -20.59 17.46
CA LEU A 279 21.31 -19.28 17.08
C LEU A 279 22.53 -19.47 16.16
N PRO A 280 22.78 -18.55 15.22
CA PRO A 280 24.03 -18.56 14.46
C PRO A 280 25.22 -18.34 15.39
N GLU A 281 26.30 -19.08 15.19
CA GLU A 281 27.55 -18.92 15.95
C GLU A 281 28.17 -17.54 15.76
N HIS A 282 28.06 -17.00 14.55
CA HIS A 282 28.54 -15.66 14.20
C HIS A 282 27.42 -14.90 13.44
N PRO A 283 26.52 -14.19 14.15
CA PRO A 283 25.49 -13.37 13.52
C PRO A 283 26.10 -12.39 12.50
N GLY A 284 25.43 -12.24 11.35
CA GLY A 284 25.89 -11.37 10.25
C GLY A 284 26.92 -12.02 9.30
N ARG A 285 27.29 -13.28 9.50
CA ARG A 285 28.15 -14.06 8.58
C ARG A 285 27.64 -15.48 8.44
N THR A 286 28.02 -16.15 7.35
CA THR A 286 27.77 -17.58 7.18
C THR A 286 28.44 -18.35 8.32
N SER A 287 27.65 -19.05 9.12
CA SER A 287 28.12 -19.82 10.27
C SER A 287 27.18 -20.97 10.60
N ARG A 288 27.65 -21.92 11.40
CA ARG A 288 26.81 -23.02 11.89
C ARG A 288 25.76 -22.48 12.86
N LEU A 289 24.62 -23.13 12.92
CA LEU A 289 23.64 -22.92 13.98
C LEU A 289 23.99 -23.79 15.18
N LYS A 290 23.90 -23.24 16.40
CA LYS A 290 24.12 -23.98 17.64
C LYS A 290 22.93 -23.82 18.58
N MET A 291 22.69 -24.85 19.39
CA MET A 291 21.73 -24.78 20.49
C MET A 291 22.19 -23.75 21.52
N ALA A 292 21.28 -22.90 21.97
CA ALA A 292 21.49 -21.87 22.98
C ALA A 292 20.29 -21.77 23.91
N ASN A 293 20.49 -21.10 25.05
CA ASN A 293 19.42 -20.84 26.01
C ASN A 293 19.27 -19.35 26.33
N PRO A 294 18.94 -18.49 25.34
CA PRO A 294 18.79 -17.05 25.56
C PRO A 294 17.50 -16.72 26.32
N THR A 295 17.42 -15.49 26.84
CA THR A 295 16.17 -14.92 27.35
C THR A 295 15.52 -14.08 26.26
N TYR A 296 14.30 -14.41 25.87
CA TYR A 296 13.51 -13.62 24.92
C TYR A 296 12.42 -12.88 25.70
N HIS A 297 12.41 -11.55 25.60
CA HIS A 297 11.32 -10.72 26.09
C HIS A 297 10.19 -10.66 25.06
N LEU A 298 8.96 -10.43 25.52
CA LEU A 298 7.79 -10.43 24.66
C LEU A 298 7.49 -8.99 24.24
N ILE A 299 7.52 -8.74 22.93
CA ILE A 299 7.20 -7.45 22.34
C ILE A 299 5.72 -7.44 21.93
N PHE A 300 5.02 -6.36 22.25
CA PHE A 300 3.65 -6.13 21.83
C PHE A 300 3.54 -4.78 21.12
N THR A 301 2.98 -4.83 19.92
CA THR A 301 2.79 -3.69 19.03
C THR A 301 1.45 -3.85 18.35
N ALA A 302 0.69 -2.76 18.29
CA ALA A 302 -0.53 -2.68 17.52
C ALA A 302 -0.49 -1.36 16.75
N GLU A 303 -0.81 -1.43 15.47
CA GLU A 303 -1.00 -0.27 14.62
C GLU A 303 -2.36 -0.35 13.94
N THR A 304 -2.83 0.78 13.44
CA THR A 304 -4.01 0.87 12.59
C THR A 304 -3.65 1.60 11.32
N HIS A 305 -4.21 1.19 10.17
CA HIS A 305 -3.97 1.86 8.90
C HIS A 305 -5.28 2.21 8.19
N ASN A 306 -6.15 2.90 8.92
CA ASN A 306 -7.57 3.07 8.58
C ASN A 306 -7.78 3.86 7.28
N PHE A 307 -7.29 5.11 7.22
CA PHE A 307 -7.55 5.98 6.07
C PHE A 307 -6.98 5.43 4.75
N PRO A 308 -5.72 4.95 4.68
CA PRO A 308 -5.21 4.32 3.46
C PRO A 308 -5.97 3.06 3.08
N SER A 309 -6.39 2.25 4.06
CA SER A 309 -7.20 1.06 3.79
C SER A 309 -8.60 1.41 3.29
N GLY A 310 -9.16 2.54 3.72
CA GLY A 310 -10.41 3.08 3.19
C GLY A 310 -10.30 3.55 1.74
N VAL A 311 -9.13 4.02 1.30
CA VAL A 311 -8.90 4.48 -0.08
C VAL A 311 -8.52 3.33 -1.02
N ALA A 312 -7.53 2.52 -0.62
CA ALA A 312 -6.99 1.41 -1.37
C ALA A 312 -6.69 0.24 -0.41
N PRO A 313 -7.67 -0.65 -0.16
CA PRO A 313 -7.59 -1.55 0.99
C PRO A 313 -6.47 -2.59 0.95
N PHE A 314 -6.14 -3.10 -0.24
CA PHE A 314 -5.03 -4.05 -0.37
C PHE A 314 -3.70 -3.41 0.03
N PRO A 315 -3.19 -2.36 -0.65
CA PRO A 315 -1.92 -1.75 -0.27
C PRO A 315 -1.98 -1.09 1.11
N GLY A 316 -3.13 -0.55 1.53
CA GLY A 316 -3.31 0.03 2.86
C GLY A 316 -3.12 -0.99 3.99
N ALA A 317 -3.67 -2.20 3.87
CA ALA A 317 -3.46 -3.23 4.88
C ALA A 317 -2.08 -3.91 4.77
N GLU A 318 -1.57 -4.04 3.54
CA GLU A 318 -0.23 -4.54 3.25
C GLU A 318 0.83 -3.67 3.96
N THR A 319 0.79 -2.35 3.76
CA THR A 319 1.75 -1.43 4.40
C THR A 319 1.53 -1.29 5.90
N GLY A 320 0.31 -1.50 6.40
CA GLY A 320 0.00 -1.47 7.83
C GLY A 320 0.60 -2.68 8.55
N THR A 321 0.53 -3.85 7.92
CA THR A 321 1.23 -5.06 8.37
C THR A 321 2.74 -4.84 8.35
N GLY A 322 3.26 -4.28 7.26
CA GLY A 322 4.69 -3.99 7.13
C GLY A 322 5.21 -2.94 8.12
N GLY A 323 4.45 -1.88 8.41
CA GLY A 323 4.78 -0.85 9.39
C GLY A 323 5.00 -1.45 10.78
N ARG A 324 3.98 -2.15 11.26
CA ARG A 324 4.01 -2.84 12.54
C ARG A 324 5.11 -3.91 12.62
N ILE A 325 5.39 -4.65 11.54
CA ILE A 325 6.54 -5.56 11.48
C ILE A 325 7.86 -4.80 11.70
N ARG A 326 8.04 -3.65 11.05
CA ARG A 326 9.25 -2.83 11.20
C ARG A 326 9.39 -2.28 12.61
N ASP A 327 8.30 -1.88 13.26
CA ASP A 327 8.35 -1.43 14.66
C ASP A 327 8.81 -2.52 15.61
N VAL A 328 8.35 -3.76 15.41
CA VAL A 328 8.84 -4.91 16.17
C VAL A 328 10.33 -5.11 15.92
N GLN A 329 10.78 -5.09 14.66
CA GLN A 329 12.20 -5.29 14.33
C GLN A 329 13.09 -4.15 14.84
N ALA A 330 12.59 -2.92 14.86
CA ALA A 330 13.33 -1.72 15.28
C ALA A 330 13.35 -1.53 16.80
N THR A 331 12.56 -2.29 17.56
CA THR A 331 12.51 -2.19 19.02
C THR A 331 13.89 -2.47 19.65
N GLY A 332 14.36 -1.54 20.49
CA GLY A 332 15.65 -1.59 21.16
C GLY A 332 16.81 -1.60 20.19
N ARG A 333 17.43 -2.77 20.00
CA ARG A 333 18.58 -2.98 19.09
C ARG A 333 18.32 -4.10 18.08
N GLY A 334 17.06 -4.49 17.91
CA GLY A 334 16.64 -5.62 17.11
C GLY A 334 15.60 -6.46 17.85
N GLY A 335 14.42 -6.60 17.24
CA GLY A 335 13.37 -7.53 17.67
C GLY A 335 13.15 -8.66 16.67
N LEU A 336 12.51 -9.73 17.15
CA LEU A 336 12.11 -10.87 16.34
C LEU A 336 10.60 -10.89 16.20
N VAL A 337 10.11 -10.85 14.96
CA VAL A 337 8.69 -11.05 14.65
C VAL A 337 8.35 -12.53 14.87
N VAL A 338 7.28 -12.78 15.62
CA VAL A 338 6.86 -14.15 15.97
C VAL A 338 5.51 -14.48 15.34
N ALA A 339 4.49 -13.65 15.55
CA ALA A 339 3.17 -13.84 15.02
C ALA A 339 2.39 -12.52 14.98
N GLY A 340 1.45 -12.44 14.02
CA GLY A 340 0.57 -11.29 13.82
C GLY A 340 -0.85 -11.54 14.31
N THR A 341 -1.57 -10.44 14.52
CA THR A 341 -3.03 -10.41 14.73
C THR A 341 -3.62 -9.42 13.74
N ALA A 342 -4.77 -9.76 13.15
CA ALA A 342 -5.47 -8.89 12.21
C ALA A 342 -6.89 -8.57 12.69
N ALA A 343 -7.32 -7.32 12.53
CA ALA A 343 -8.65 -6.89 12.93
C ALA A 343 -9.26 -5.96 11.89
N TYR A 344 -10.55 -6.17 11.59
CA TYR A 344 -11.29 -5.39 10.60
C TYR A 344 -12.60 -4.89 11.21
N CYS A 345 -12.88 -3.60 11.03
CA CYS A 345 -14.13 -2.96 11.41
C CYS A 345 -14.65 -2.19 10.20
N VAL A 346 -15.75 -2.63 9.60
CA VAL A 346 -16.27 -2.08 8.34
C VAL A 346 -17.77 -1.81 8.41
N GLY A 347 -18.28 -0.96 7.52
CA GLY A 347 -19.72 -0.76 7.38
C GLY A 347 -20.50 -2.00 6.94
N ASN A 348 -21.78 -1.82 6.64
CA ASN A 348 -22.65 -2.84 6.08
C ASN A 348 -22.07 -3.37 4.76
N LEU A 349 -21.83 -4.68 4.71
CA LEU A 349 -21.12 -5.36 3.62
C LEU A 349 -21.93 -5.33 2.33
N ARG A 350 -23.25 -5.47 2.40
CA ARG A 350 -24.15 -5.50 1.24
C ARG A 350 -23.68 -6.49 0.16
N ILE A 351 -23.47 -7.72 0.59
CA ILE A 351 -22.96 -8.79 -0.29
C ILE A 351 -23.95 -9.01 -1.45
N PRO A 352 -23.52 -8.91 -2.71
CA PRO A 352 -24.40 -9.12 -3.86
C PRO A 352 -25.05 -10.51 -3.83
N GLY A 353 -26.38 -10.56 -3.89
CA GLY A 353 -27.15 -11.81 -3.83
C GLY A 353 -27.35 -12.37 -2.40
N TYR A 354 -26.85 -11.69 -1.37
CA TYR A 354 -26.97 -12.11 0.03
C TYR A 354 -27.37 -10.90 0.90
N GLN A 355 -28.62 -10.47 0.76
CA GLN A 355 -29.17 -9.32 1.47
C GLN A 355 -29.53 -9.70 2.91
N LEU A 356 -29.10 -8.87 3.86
CA LEU A 356 -29.43 -9.03 5.27
C LEU A 356 -30.48 -7.97 5.69
N PRO A 357 -31.45 -8.32 6.55
CA PRO A 357 -32.60 -7.44 6.84
C PRO A 357 -32.24 -6.15 7.60
N TRP A 358 -31.06 -6.10 8.23
CA TRP A 358 -30.57 -4.90 8.93
C TRP A 358 -29.70 -4.00 8.04
N GLU A 359 -29.34 -4.42 6.84
CA GLU A 359 -28.55 -3.60 5.92
C GLU A 359 -29.47 -2.70 5.10
N ASP A 360 -29.60 -1.44 5.50
CA ASP A 360 -30.39 -0.44 4.77
C ASP A 360 -29.73 -0.17 3.40
N PRO A 361 -30.36 -0.48 2.25
CA PRO A 361 -29.79 -0.25 0.92
C PRO A 361 -29.72 1.23 0.52
N SER A 362 -30.41 2.13 1.23
CA SER A 362 -30.44 3.57 0.95
C SER A 362 -29.16 4.29 1.37
N PHE A 363 -28.32 3.70 2.24
CA PHE A 363 -27.08 4.35 2.65
C PHE A 363 -26.14 4.57 1.46
N ALA A 364 -25.69 5.81 1.29
CA ALA A 364 -24.69 6.18 0.31
C ALA A 364 -23.30 6.15 0.95
N TYR A 365 -22.31 5.61 0.24
CA TYR A 365 -20.91 5.65 0.65
C TYR A 365 -20.14 6.66 -0.22
N PRO A 366 -19.12 7.33 0.32
CA PRO A 366 -18.29 8.24 -0.46
C PRO A 366 -17.63 7.53 -1.65
N GLY A 367 -17.77 8.08 -2.87
CA GLY A 367 -17.21 7.45 -4.08
C GLY A 367 -15.68 7.50 -4.20
N ASN A 368 -15.02 8.22 -3.28
CA ASN A 368 -13.57 8.27 -3.15
C ASN A 368 -13.01 7.21 -2.17
N LEU A 369 -13.87 6.48 -1.47
CA LEU A 369 -13.49 5.36 -0.60
C LEU A 369 -13.99 4.03 -1.18
N ALA A 370 -13.32 2.95 -0.78
CA ALA A 370 -13.74 1.59 -1.09
C ALA A 370 -15.02 1.23 -0.30
N SER A 371 -15.83 0.32 -0.85
CA SER A 371 -16.99 -0.19 -0.12
C SER A 371 -16.56 -1.05 1.08
N PRO A 372 -17.39 -1.17 2.14
CA PRO A 372 -17.10 -2.06 3.27
C PRO A 372 -16.71 -3.48 2.88
N LEU A 373 -17.43 -4.09 1.93
CA LEU A 373 -17.09 -5.42 1.41
C LEU A 373 -15.74 -5.47 0.70
N SER A 374 -15.41 -4.42 -0.07
CA SER A 374 -14.10 -4.32 -0.72
C SER A 374 -12.98 -4.20 0.31
N ILE A 375 -13.19 -3.40 1.37
CA ILE A 375 -12.25 -3.26 2.48
C ILE A 375 -12.03 -4.62 3.14
N GLU A 376 -13.10 -5.31 3.54
CA GLU A 376 -13.01 -6.61 4.22
C GLU A 376 -12.18 -7.63 3.41
N ILE A 377 -12.46 -7.76 2.12
CA ILE A 377 -11.79 -8.71 1.24
C ILE A 377 -10.34 -8.29 0.97
N GLN A 378 -10.15 -7.05 0.51
CA GLN A 378 -8.85 -6.60 0.00
C GLN A 378 -7.86 -6.31 1.13
N ALA A 379 -8.32 -5.78 2.28
CA ALA A 379 -7.46 -5.59 3.45
C ALA A 379 -6.99 -6.93 4.03
N SER A 380 -7.88 -7.93 4.10
CA SER A 380 -7.51 -9.29 4.51
C SER A 380 -6.46 -9.91 3.57
N ASN A 381 -6.65 -9.75 2.27
CA ASN A 381 -5.70 -10.22 1.26
C ASN A 381 -4.34 -9.50 1.38
N GLY A 382 -4.34 -8.17 1.52
CA GLY A 382 -3.11 -7.37 1.62
C GLY A 382 -2.30 -7.67 2.89
N ALA A 383 -2.96 -7.76 4.04
CA ALA A 383 -2.29 -8.14 5.29
C ALA A 383 -1.68 -9.55 5.22
N SER A 384 -2.45 -10.51 4.68
CA SER A 384 -1.97 -11.89 4.49
C SER A 384 -0.84 -11.96 3.48
N ASP A 385 -0.90 -11.20 2.39
CA ASP A 385 0.13 -11.18 1.36
C ASP A 385 1.49 -10.70 1.91
N TYR A 386 1.51 -9.59 2.67
CA TYR A 386 2.75 -9.13 3.32
C TYR A 386 3.26 -10.14 4.35
N GLY A 387 2.37 -10.61 5.25
CA GLY A 387 2.71 -11.58 6.29
C GLY A 387 3.28 -12.88 5.72
N ASN A 388 2.64 -13.44 4.69
CA ASN A 388 3.09 -14.67 4.02
C ASN A 388 4.46 -14.51 3.35
N LYS A 389 4.68 -13.40 2.63
CA LYS A 389 5.96 -13.13 1.97
C LYS A 389 7.09 -12.90 2.98
N PHE A 390 6.77 -12.23 4.09
CA PHE A 390 7.73 -11.99 5.16
C PHE A 390 8.02 -13.25 5.99
N GLY A 391 7.04 -14.14 6.12
CA GLY A 391 7.12 -15.33 6.97
C GLY A 391 6.53 -15.13 8.38
N GLU A 392 5.56 -14.24 8.52
CA GLU A 392 4.80 -14.05 9.75
C GLU A 392 3.48 -14.83 9.73
N PRO A 393 3.23 -15.74 10.69
CA PRO A 393 1.93 -16.36 10.84
C PRO A 393 0.93 -15.40 11.50
N VAL A 394 -0.24 -15.21 10.89
CA VAL A 394 -1.39 -14.57 11.53
C VAL A 394 -2.15 -15.62 12.33
N ILE A 395 -2.16 -15.50 13.66
CA ILE A 395 -2.67 -16.56 14.55
C ILE A 395 -3.99 -16.20 15.24
N GLN A 396 -4.37 -14.92 15.23
CA GLN A 396 -5.56 -14.41 15.89
C GLN A 396 -6.15 -13.24 15.10
N GLY A 397 -7.41 -12.94 15.36
CA GLY A 397 -8.06 -11.78 14.77
C GLY A 397 -9.55 -11.69 15.06
N PHE A 398 -10.16 -10.60 14.61
CA PHE A 398 -11.61 -10.44 14.59
C PHE A 398 -12.07 -9.59 13.41
N THR A 399 -13.33 -9.77 13.01
CA THR A 399 -14.00 -8.86 12.08
C THR A 399 -15.32 -8.39 12.69
N ARG A 400 -15.70 -7.15 12.38
CA ARG A 400 -16.96 -6.55 12.83
C ARG A 400 -17.55 -5.69 11.72
N ALA A 401 -18.81 -5.96 11.38
CA ALA A 401 -19.61 -5.12 10.48
C ALA A 401 -20.68 -4.36 11.27
N PHE A 402 -20.79 -3.04 11.09
CA PHE A 402 -21.80 -2.21 11.75
C PHE A 402 -22.11 -0.95 10.95
N GLY A 403 -23.37 -0.81 10.58
CA GLY A 403 -23.95 0.44 10.08
C GLY A 403 -25.41 0.53 10.49
N MET A 404 -25.78 1.57 11.24
CA MET A 404 -27.13 1.76 11.75
C MET A 404 -27.53 3.22 11.70
N ARG A 405 -28.82 3.48 11.45
CA ARG A 405 -29.44 4.79 11.69
C ARG A 405 -30.07 4.79 13.07
N LEU A 406 -29.63 5.71 13.92
CA LEU A 406 -30.16 5.94 15.26
C LEU A 406 -31.57 6.54 15.21
N PRO A 407 -32.34 6.49 16.32
CA PRO A 407 -33.70 7.05 16.38
C PRO A 407 -33.80 8.56 16.09
N ASP A 408 -32.71 9.31 16.33
CA ASP A 408 -32.59 10.73 16.02
C ASP A 408 -32.27 11.01 14.54
N GLY A 409 -32.12 9.96 13.74
CA GLY A 409 -31.79 10.02 12.31
C GLY A 409 -30.29 10.03 12.01
N GLU A 410 -29.41 10.11 13.02
CA GLU A 410 -27.95 10.03 12.87
C GLU A 410 -27.55 8.66 12.33
N ARG A 411 -26.68 8.61 11.33
CA ARG A 411 -26.08 7.35 10.87
C ARG A 411 -24.75 7.13 11.58
N ARG A 412 -24.58 5.98 12.22
CA ARG A 412 -23.31 5.53 12.83
C ARG A 412 -22.83 4.27 12.16
N GLU A 413 -21.59 4.32 11.67
CA GLU A 413 -21.00 3.28 10.84
C GLU A 413 -19.48 3.41 10.81
N TRP A 414 -18.76 2.30 10.63
CA TRP A 414 -17.35 2.34 10.25
C TRP A 414 -17.24 2.64 8.74
N ILE A 415 -16.59 3.75 8.41
CA ILE A 415 -16.38 4.21 7.03
C ILE A 415 -14.94 3.95 6.62
#